data_AF-A0AAU2Q9V9-F1
#
_entry.id   AF-A0AAU2Q9V9-F1
#
_cell.length_a   1.000
_cell.length_b   1.000
_cell.length_c   1.000
_cell.angle_alpha   90.00
_cell.angle_beta   90.00
_cell.angle_gamma   90.00
#
_symmetry.space_group_name_H-M   'P 1'
#
loop_
_entity.id
_entity.type
_entity.pdbx_description
1 polymer ?
#
loop_
_entity_poly.entity_id
_entity_poly.type
_entity_poly.pdbx_seq_one_letter_code
_entity_poly.pdbx_strand_id
1 'polypeptide(L)'
;MDAICHFGDTGDPSLRSTGTAVLAVRPARGVIAVLRLSGGYGAAVLHPAERALIRGGSPARCRDFVAGRAAAADALRLLGRSGPVLREARRPLFPTGVRGSISHCRGAAATCLATARTDVSGVGVDVERVGRLSPESAGLVCTPREQALVAGSDAGAWLLTVMFSAKEAFYKAATALVLPREPVFHDLEVLPDCAHESVDADRSRDRSAYGKGNGLRLTPAPGLLPDGCIIRGQVRCVGPYVWTTVLLRSGNGPS
;
A
#
# COMPACT_ATOMS: atom_id res chain seq x y z
N MET A 1 0.97 -10.85 16.33
CA MET A 1 0.68 -9.77 17.30
C MET A 1 0.58 -8.47 16.53
N ASP A 2 -0.62 -8.17 16.04
CA ASP A 2 -0.98 -6.91 15.39
C ASP A 2 -1.01 -5.79 16.43
N ALA A 3 0.12 -5.11 16.65
CA ALA A 3 0.10 -3.86 17.40
C ALA A 3 -0.46 -2.77 16.48
N ILE A 4 -1.74 -2.43 16.68
CA ILE A 4 -2.31 -1.16 16.23
C ILE A 4 -1.72 -0.11 17.17
N CYS A 5 -0.73 0.65 16.70
CA CYS A 5 -0.30 1.83 17.43
C CYS A 5 -1.29 2.94 17.10
N HIS A 6 -2.31 3.12 17.95
CA HIS A 6 -3.00 4.40 18.02
C HIS A 6 -1.99 5.42 18.56
N PHE A 7 -1.67 6.45 17.76
CA PHE A 7 -0.96 7.60 18.30
C PHE A 7 -1.89 8.29 19.31
N GLY A 8 -1.54 8.15 20.58
CA GLY A 8 -2.30 8.66 21.72
C GLY A 8 -1.63 8.41 23.08
N ASP A 9 -0.69 7.46 23.18
CA ASP A 9 -0.13 7.06 24.50
C ASP A 9 1.38 6.79 24.53
N THR A 10 2.16 7.50 23.71
CA THR A 10 3.57 7.76 24.07
C THR A 10 3.56 9.11 24.76
N GLY A 11 3.90 9.16 26.05
CA GLY A 11 3.88 10.35 26.93
C GLY A 11 4.79 11.52 26.53
N ASP A 12 4.66 11.97 25.28
CA ASP A 12 5.16 13.21 24.75
C ASP A 12 3.96 14.18 24.63
N PRO A 13 3.91 15.27 25.43
CA PRO A 13 2.77 16.18 25.48
C PRO A 13 2.49 16.95 24.17
N SER A 14 3.36 16.87 23.16
CA SER A 14 3.29 17.77 21.99
C SER A 14 2.37 17.33 20.85
N LEU A 15 1.58 16.25 20.98
CA LEU A 15 0.70 15.76 19.90
C LEU A 15 -0.80 15.74 20.24
N ARG A 16 -1.21 16.36 21.34
CA ARG A 16 -2.64 16.58 21.61
C ARG A 16 -3.13 17.77 20.75
N SER A 17 -4.00 17.45 19.79
CA SER A 17 -4.74 18.34 18.88
C SER A 17 -4.11 18.62 17.51
N THR A 18 -4.55 17.86 16.50
CA THR A 18 -4.82 18.33 15.13
C THR A 18 -5.72 17.27 14.47
N GLY A 19 -6.82 17.69 13.83
CA GLY A 19 -7.91 16.83 13.33
C GLY A 19 -7.58 15.90 12.14
N THR A 20 -6.38 15.33 12.07
CA THR A 20 -5.94 14.40 11.03
C THR A 20 -5.79 13.00 11.63
N ALA A 21 -6.58 12.03 11.17
CA ALA A 21 -6.48 10.66 11.64
C ALA A 21 -5.27 9.97 11.00
N VAL A 22 -4.25 9.66 11.82
CA VAL A 22 -3.06 8.90 11.40
C VAL A 22 -3.14 7.49 11.99
N LEU A 23 -3.02 6.48 11.13
CA LEU A 23 -2.96 5.07 11.50
C LEU A 23 -1.59 4.50 11.13
N ALA A 24 -0.93 3.84 12.07
CA ALA A 24 0.31 3.12 11.83
C ALA A 24 0.17 1.64 12.18
N VAL A 25 0.65 0.77 11.30
CA VAL A 25 0.65 -0.69 11.51
C VAL A 25 2.01 -1.28 11.16
N ARG A 26 2.25 -2.51 11.63
CA ARG A 26 3.46 -3.28 11.31
C ARG A 26 3.08 -4.54 10.52
N PRO A 27 3.09 -4.50 9.17
CA PRO A 27 2.80 -5.68 8.33
C PRO A 27 3.75 -6.87 8.61
N ALA A 28 4.98 -6.55 8.99
CA ALA A 28 5.99 -7.50 9.46
C ALA A 28 6.94 -6.82 10.45
N ARG A 29 7.72 -7.62 11.19
CA ARG A 29 8.77 -7.10 12.07
C ARG A 29 9.72 -6.20 11.27
N GLY A 30 9.95 -4.97 11.73
CA GLY A 30 10.84 -4.01 11.05
C GLY A 30 10.25 -3.37 9.78
N VAL A 31 8.95 -3.51 9.54
CA VAL A 31 8.23 -2.87 8.42
C VAL A 31 7.13 -1.98 9.01
N ILE A 32 7.08 -0.72 8.60
CA ILE A 32 6.09 0.27 9.06
C ILE A 32 5.22 0.70 7.90
N ALA A 33 3.91 0.61 8.06
CA ALA A 33 2.95 1.23 7.16
C ALA A 33 2.21 2.34 7.90
N VAL A 34 2.14 3.53 7.31
CA VAL A 34 1.40 4.69 7.83
C VAL A 34 0.33 5.07 6.82
N LEU A 35 -0.87 5.36 7.31
CA LEU A 35 -1.99 5.92 6.56
C LEU A 35 -2.44 7.21 7.25
N ARG A 36 -2.52 8.31 6.50
CA ARG A 36 -3.09 9.57 6.95
C ARG A 36 -4.39 9.82 6.21
N LEU A 37 -5.48 10.01 6.97
CA LEU A 37 -6.80 10.36 6.48
C LEU A 37 -7.07 11.83 6.80
N SER A 38 -7.51 12.59 5.79
CA SER A 38 -7.96 14.00 5.89
C SER A 38 -6.88 15.09 6.07
N GLY A 39 -6.97 16.10 5.19
CA GLY A 39 -6.91 17.54 5.56
C GLY A 39 -5.56 18.25 5.57
N GLY A 40 -5.36 19.18 4.61
CA GLY A 40 -4.63 20.42 4.84
C GLY A 40 -3.13 20.32 5.13
N TYR A 41 -2.38 19.48 4.42
CA TYR A 41 -0.94 19.44 4.61
C TYR A 41 -0.28 20.69 4.02
N GLY A 42 0.17 21.58 4.90
CA GLY A 42 0.98 22.74 4.50
C GLY A 42 2.39 22.32 4.10
N ALA A 43 3.01 23.08 3.19
CA ALA A 43 4.38 22.84 2.77
C ALA A 43 5.41 22.90 3.93
N ALA A 44 5.02 23.41 5.10
CA ALA A 44 5.81 23.37 6.33
C ALA A 44 6.25 21.96 6.74
N VAL A 45 5.46 20.93 6.39
CA VAL A 45 5.77 19.53 6.70
C VAL A 45 6.90 18.97 5.81
N LEU A 46 7.18 19.61 4.67
CA LEU A 46 8.25 19.19 3.78
C LEU A 46 9.62 19.53 4.37
N HIS A 47 10.54 18.58 4.22
CA HIS A 47 11.96 18.83 4.39
C HIS A 47 12.39 19.96 3.41
N PRO A 48 13.31 20.87 3.79
CA PRO A 48 13.74 21.96 2.90
C PRO A 48 14.14 21.50 1.49
N ALA A 49 14.86 20.38 1.40
CA ALA A 49 15.25 19.77 0.12
C ALA A 49 14.06 19.27 -0.74
N GLU A 50 12.92 18.95 -0.14
CA GLU A 50 11.72 18.49 -0.86
C GLU A 50 10.89 19.66 -1.42
N ARG A 51 11.03 20.87 -0.87
CA ARG A 51 10.25 22.05 -1.30
C ARG A 51 10.51 22.43 -2.75
N ALA A 52 11.70 22.16 -3.26
CA ALA A 52 12.02 22.36 -4.66
C ALA A 52 11.20 21.44 -5.60
N LEU A 53 10.75 20.28 -5.11
CA LEU A 53 10.10 19.24 -5.92
C LEU A 53 8.64 19.56 -6.26
N ILE A 54 8.02 20.54 -5.57
CA ILE A 54 6.65 20.99 -5.82
C ILE A 54 6.56 22.25 -6.69
N ARG A 55 7.69 22.85 -7.09
CA ARG A 55 7.69 24.06 -7.94
C ARG A 55 7.03 23.77 -9.29
N GLY A 56 6.13 24.64 -9.73
CA GLY A 56 5.39 24.50 -11.00
C GLY A 56 4.31 23.40 -11.01
N GLY A 57 4.10 22.71 -9.88
CA GLY A 57 3.00 21.75 -9.75
C GLY A 57 1.65 22.44 -9.62
N SER A 58 0.58 21.80 -10.10
CA SER A 58 -0.77 22.26 -9.82
C SER A 58 -1.07 22.17 -8.32
N PRO A 59 -1.94 23.04 -7.76
CA PRO A 59 -2.25 23.01 -6.32
C PRO A 59 -2.68 21.63 -5.81
N ALA A 60 -3.44 20.88 -6.62
CA ALA A 60 -3.84 19.51 -6.29
C ALA A 60 -2.64 18.55 -6.18
N ARG A 61 -1.72 18.57 -7.16
CA ARG A 61 -0.51 17.73 -7.13
C ARG A 61 0.40 18.10 -5.97
N CYS A 62 0.53 19.38 -5.65
CA CYS A 62 1.31 19.84 -4.50
C CYS A 62 0.72 19.33 -3.18
N ARG A 63 -0.61 19.38 -3.01
CA ARG A 63 -1.27 18.83 -1.81
C ARG A 63 -1.04 17.33 -1.66
N ASP A 64 -1.22 16.56 -2.72
CA ASP A 64 -1.00 15.10 -2.70
C ASP A 64 0.48 14.76 -2.42
N PHE A 65 1.41 15.54 -3.00
CA PHE A 65 2.84 15.38 -2.73
C PHE A 65 3.17 15.62 -1.25
N VAL A 66 2.69 16.73 -0.68
CA VAL A 66 2.92 17.05 0.74
C VAL A 66 2.29 15.98 1.64
N ALA A 67 1.09 15.51 1.32
CA ALA A 67 0.42 14.44 2.07
C ALA A 67 1.27 13.15 2.10
N GLY A 68 1.77 12.73 0.93
CA GLY A 68 2.63 11.55 0.80
C GLY A 68 3.94 11.69 1.56
N ARG A 69 4.57 12.88 1.51
CA ARG A 69 5.81 13.17 2.26
C ARG A 69 5.60 13.20 3.76
N ALA A 70 4.47 13.72 4.22
CA ALA A 70 4.13 13.66 5.63
C ALA A 70 3.98 12.20 6.12
N ALA A 71 3.27 11.35 5.36
CA ALA A 71 3.18 9.93 5.68
C ALA A 71 4.55 9.23 5.68
N ALA A 72 5.46 9.63 4.77
CA ALA A 72 6.81 9.10 4.72
C ALA A 72 7.67 9.54 5.90
N ALA A 73 7.56 10.81 6.33
CA ALA A 73 8.23 11.32 7.52
C ALA A 73 7.77 10.57 8.78
N ASP A 74 6.46 10.32 8.92
CA ASP A 74 5.91 9.51 10.02
C ASP A 74 6.47 8.08 10.01
N ALA A 75 6.54 7.44 8.83
CA ALA A 75 7.08 6.09 8.68
C ALA A 75 8.59 6.02 9.00
N LEU A 76 9.37 7.01 8.56
CA LEU A 76 10.80 7.12 8.87
C LEU A 76 11.02 7.30 10.38
N ARG A 77 10.28 8.21 11.01
CA ARG A 77 10.36 8.45 12.45
C ARG A 77 10.09 7.16 13.25
N LEU A 78 9.06 6.41 12.87
CA LEU A 78 8.72 5.11 13.47
C LEU A 78 9.77 4.01 13.24
N LEU A 79 10.59 4.14 12.19
CA LEU A 79 11.75 3.29 11.94
C LEU A 79 13.02 3.75 12.68
N GLY A 80 12.97 4.87 13.42
CA GLY A 80 14.16 5.49 14.01
C GLY A 80 15.10 6.09 12.96
N ARG A 81 14.55 6.54 11.82
CA ARG A 81 15.26 7.14 10.70
C ARG A 81 14.77 8.56 10.45
N SER A 82 15.55 9.35 9.73
CA SER A 82 15.23 10.73 9.33
C SER A 82 15.88 11.07 7.99
N GLY A 83 15.49 12.19 7.40
CA GLY A 83 16.03 12.70 6.14
C GLY A 83 14.95 12.93 5.07
N PRO A 84 15.29 13.60 3.96
CA PRO A 84 14.36 13.87 2.87
C PRO A 84 14.02 12.60 2.10
N VAL A 85 12.79 12.54 1.60
CA VAL A 85 12.40 11.61 0.54
C VAL A 85 12.40 12.37 -0.79
N LEU A 86 13.51 12.30 -1.52
CA LEU A 86 13.65 12.96 -2.81
C LEU A 86 12.86 12.23 -3.90
N ARG A 87 13.09 12.54 -5.17
CA ARG A 87 12.51 11.80 -6.29
C ARG A 87 13.47 11.67 -7.46
N GLU A 88 13.35 10.58 -8.17
CA GLU A 88 13.88 10.37 -9.50
C GLU A 88 12.69 10.09 -10.44
N ALA A 89 12.45 10.99 -11.39
CA ALA A 89 11.20 11.03 -12.15
C ALA A 89 9.95 10.96 -11.23
N ARG A 90 9.20 9.84 -11.28
CA ARG A 90 8.02 9.60 -10.43
C ARG A 90 8.32 8.76 -9.17
N ARG A 91 9.53 8.20 -9.06
CA ARG A 91 9.90 7.28 -7.98
C ARG A 91 10.39 8.05 -6.75
N PRO A 92 9.89 7.77 -5.54
CA PRO A 92 10.44 8.35 -4.32
C PRO A 92 11.82 7.77 -4.00
N LEU A 93 12.78 8.63 -3.64
CA LEU A 93 14.10 8.24 -3.17
C LEU A 93 14.17 8.41 -1.65
N PHE A 94 14.11 7.30 -0.93
CA PHE A 94 14.22 7.29 0.52
C PHE A 94 15.69 7.45 0.96
N PRO A 95 15.95 7.87 2.22
CA PRO A 95 17.30 7.91 2.78
C PRO A 95 18.04 6.57 2.65
N THR A 96 19.37 6.62 2.58
CA THR A 96 20.23 5.44 2.44
C THR A 96 19.89 4.36 3.46
N GLY A 97 19.77 3.11 3.00
CA GLY A 97 19.43 1.97 3.84
C GLY A 97 17.93 1.82 4.14
N VAL A 98 17.08 2.71 3.61
CA VAL A 98 15.62 2.58 3.72
C VAL A 98 15.02 2.31 2.35
N ARG A 99 14.18 1.27 2.28
CA ARG A 99 13.26 1.05 1.17
C ARG A 99 11.89 1.59 1.54
N GLY A 100 11.22 2.23 0.60
CA GLY A 100 9.87 2.72 0.84
C GLY A 100 9.03 2.91 -0.41
N SER A 101 7.72 2.97 -0.20
CA SER A 101 6.71 3.23 -1.22
C SER A 101 5.70 4.23 -0.67
N ILE A 102 5.17 5.08 -1.54
CA ILE A 102 4.17 6.10 -1.20
C ILE A 102 2.97 5.94 -2.14
N SER A 103 1.76 6.08 -1.62
CA SER A 103 0.54 6.22 -2.43
C SER A 103 -0.38 7.29 -1.86
N HIS A 104 -1.31 7.78 -2.68
CA HIS A 104 -2.32 8.73 -2.26
C HIS A 104 -3.65 8.47 -2.99
N CYS A 105 -4.75 8.55 -2.25
CA CYS A 105 -6.08 8.71 -2.83
C CYS A 105 -6.35 10.21 -2.89
N ARG A 106 -6.34 10.78 -4.10
CA ARG A 106 -6.31 12.24 -4.37
C ARG A 106 -7.18 13.05 -3.40
N GLY A 107 -6.55 13.99 -2.69
CA GLY A 107 -7.22 14.90 -1.76
C GLY A 107 -7.85 14.26 -0.50
N ALA A 108 -7.69 12.96 -0.29
CA ALA A 108 -8.47 12.22 0.71
C ALA A 108 -7.60 11.40 1.68
N ALA A 109 -6.60 10.69 1.16
CA ALA A 109 -5.70 9.88 1.96
C ALA A 109 -4.28 9.84 1.36
N ALA A 110 -3.28 9.65 2.22
CA ALA A 110 -1.91 9.37 1.80
C ALA A 110 -1.30 8.29 2.69
N THR A 111 -0.47 7.44 2.09
CA THR A 111 0.15 6.32 2.80
C THR A 111 1.61 6.16 2.41
N CYS A 112 2.40 5.67 3.36
CA CYS A 112 3.77 5.24 3.14
C CYS A 112 4.00 3.88 3.78
N LEU A 113 4.74 3.00 3.09
CA LEU A 113 5.31 1.77 3.65
C LEU A 113 6.83 1.91 3.59
N ALA A 114 7.51 1.64 4.69
CA ALA A 114 8.96 1.75 4.77
C ALA A 114 9.58 0.63 5.60
N THR A 115 10.82 0.28 5.27
CA THR A 115 11.63 -0.68 6.03
C THR A 115 13.13 -0.41 5.85
N ALA A 116 13.92 -0.73 6.87
CA ALA A 116 15.39 -0.75 6.80
C ALA A 116 15.94 -2.18 6.70
N ARG A 117 15.07 -3.18 6.45
CA ARG A 117 15.47 -4.58 6.32
C ARG A 117 16.24 -4.82 5.03
N THR A 118 17.32 -5.57 5.14
CA THR A 118 18.17 -5.95 4.00
C THR A 118 17.63 -7.15 3.24
N ASP A 119 16.87 -8.03 3.89
CA ASP A 119 16.25 -9.22 3.30
C ASP A 119 14.95 -8.94 2.54
N VAL A 120 14.48 -7.69 2.56
CA VAL A 120 13.34 -7.21 1.78
C VAL A 120 13.87 -6.56 0.52
N SER A 121 13.54 -7.14 -0.63
CA SER A 121 14.01 -6.71 -1.95
C SER A 121 13.18 -5.57 -2.52
N GLY A 122 11.87 -5.55 -2.23
CA GLY A 122 10.94 -4.49 -2.66
C GLY A 122 9.78 -4.29 -1.69
N VAL A 123 9.25 -3.06 -1.63
CA VAL A 123 8.08 -2.72 -0.83
C VAL A 123 7.12 -1.87 -1.62
N GLY A 124 5.83 -2.11 -1.43
CA GLY A 124 4.76 -1.43 -2.17
C GLY A 124 3.57 -1.16 -1.28
N VAL A 125 2.97 0.01 -1.45
CA VAL A 125 1.75 0.37 -0.74
C VAL A 125 0.80 1.10 -1.66
N ASP A 126 -0.48 0.87 -1.43
CA ASP A 126 -1.52 1.56 -2.14
C ASP A 126 -2.75 1.83 -1.27
N VAL A 127 -3.46 2.91 -1.57
CA VAL A 127 -4.69 3.30 -0.87
C VAL A 127 -5.71 3.81 -1.86
N GLU A 128 -6.88 3.18 -1.88
CA GLU A 128 -7.94 3.47 -2.83
C GLU A 128 -9.31 3.51 -2.16
N ARG A 129 -10.18 4.39 -2.64
CA ARG A 129 -11.55 4.49 -2.13
C ARG A 129 -12.45 3.49 -2.84
N VAL A 130 -13.21 2.70 -2.07
CA VAL A 130 -14.19 1.77 -2.61
C VAL A 130 -15.22 2.52 -3.47
N GLY A 131 -15.51 1.97 -4.64
CA GLY A 131 -16.47 2.55 -5.60
C GLY A 131 -15.90 3.67 -6.48
N ARG A 132 -14.59 3.97 -6.38
CA ARG A 132 -13.93 4.88 -7.33
C ARG A 132 -13.86 4.30 -8.74
N LEU A 133 -13.63 2.99 -8.85
CA LEU A 133 -13.59 2.27 -10.12
C LEU A 133 -15.01 1.92 -10.55
N SER A 134 -15.34 2.19 -11.82
CA SER A 134 -16.58 1.70 -12.41
C SER A 134 -16.53 0.17 -12.56
N PRO A 135 -17.68 -0.53 -12.51
CA PRO A 135 -17.72 -1.97 -12.79
C PRO A 135 -17.09 -2.35 -14.13
N GLU A 136 -17.22 -1.49 -15.15
CA GLU A 136 -16.60 -1.66 -16.47
C GLU A 136 -15.07 -1.72 -16.44
N SER A 137 -14.45 -1.14 -15.41
CA SER A 137 -12.99 -1.20 -15.22
C SER A 137 -12.48 -2.62 -14.93
N ALA A 138 -13.37 -3.55 -14.55
CA ALA A 138 -13.00 -4.94 -14.28
C ALA A 138 -12.33 -5.60 -15.49
N GLY A 139 -12.75 -5.30 -16.72
CA GLY A 139 -12.13 -5.86 -17.93
C GLY A 139 -10.68 -5.40 -18.16
N LEU A 140 -10.31 -4.23 -17.61
CA LEU A 140 -8.95 -3.67 -17.72
C LEU A 140 -8.03 -4.14 -16.59
N VAL A 141 -8.60 -4.31 -15.40
CA VAL A 141 -7.85 -4.58 -14.17
C VAL A 141 -7.79 -6.07 -13.84
N CYS A 142 -8.89 -6.80 -14.04
CA CYS A 142 -9.06 -8.14 -13.51
C CYS A 142 -8.77 -9.20 -14.59
N THR A 143 -8.06 -10.25 -14.22
CA THR A 143 -7.99 -11.51 -14.97
C THR A 143 -9.40 -12.13 -15.09
N PRO A 144 -9.63 -13.08 -16.02
CA PRO A 144 -10.94 -13.72 -16.16
C PRO A 144 -11.48 -14.33 -14.86
N ARG A 145 -10.61 -14.92 -14.03
CA ARG A 145 -10.99 -15.50 -12.74
C ARG A 145 -11.41 -14.42 -11.74
N GLU A 146 -10.65 -13.33 -11.67
CA GLU A 146 -10.97 -12.17 -10.83
C GLU A 146 -12.29 -11.50 -11.27
N GLN A 147 -12.53 -11.38 -12.58
CA GLN A 147 -13.79 -10.85 -13.12
C GLN A 147 -15.00 -11.67 -12.67
N ALA A 148 -14.89 -13.01 -12.70
CA ALA A 148 -15.95 -13.89 -12.22
C ALA A 148 -16.24 -13.68 -10.72
N LEU A 149 -15.21 -13.49 -9.89
CA LEU A 149 -15.38 -13.18 -8.46
C LEU A 149 -16.05 -11.82 -8.23
N VAL A 150 -15.67 -10.80 -8.99
CA VAL A 150 -16.27 -9.47 -8.91
C VAL A 150 -17.74 -9.50 -9.32
N ALA A 151 -18.06 -10.17 -10.43
CA ALA A 151 -19.43 -10.25 -10.94
C ALA A 151 -20.35 -11.12 -10.08
N GLY A 152 -19.82 -12.17 -9.46
CA GLY A 152 -20.58 -13.12 -8.63
C GLY A 152 -20.77 -12.69 -7.18
N SER A 153 -20.39 -11.47 -6.79
CA SER A 153 -20.42 -11.02 -5.39
C SER A 153 -21.14 -9.69 -5.20
N ASP A 154 -21.97 -9.61 -4.15
CA ASP A 154 -22.56 -8.37 -3.66
C ASP A 154 -21.51 -7.34 -3.16
N ALA A 155 -20.26 -7.80 -2.98
CA ALA A 155 -19.10 -6.98 -2.66
C ALA A 155 -18.21 -6.65 -3.88
N GLY A 156 -18.72 -6.79 -5.11
CA GLY A 156 -17.96 -6.63 -6.35
C GLY A 156 -17.15 -5.33 -6.44
N ALA A 157 -17.74 -4.18 -6.07
CA ALA A 157 -17.04 -2.90 -6.06
C ALA A 157 -15.83 -2.88 -5.08
N TRP A 158 -15.97 -3.55 -3.93
CA TRP A 158 -14.88 -3.71 -2.97
C TRP A 158 -13.80 -4.65 -3.51
N LEU A 159 -14.18 -5.82 -4.03
CA LEU A 159 -13.25 -6.79 -4.62
C LEU A 159 -12.42 -6.17 -5.77
N LEU A 160 -13.08 -5.44 -6.67
CA LEU A 160 -12.42 -4.72 -7.75
C LEU A 160 -11.40 -3.70 -7.21
N THR A 161 -11.78 -2.98 -6.15
CA THR A 161 -10.87 -2.02 -5.49
C THR A 161 -9.69 -2.73 -4.83
N VAL A 162 -9.89 -3.89 -4.19
CA VAL A 162 -8.82 -4.72 -3.62
C VAL A 162 -7.85 -5.20 -4.69
N MET A 163 -8.36 -5.77 -5.78
CA MET A 163 -7.53 -6.27 -6.89
C MET A 163 -6.72 -5.14 -7.51
N PHE A 164 -7.35 -3.99 -7.80
CA PHE A 164 -6.65 -2.82 -8.32
C PHE A 164 -5.55 -2.34 -7.36
N SER A 165 -5.90 -2.14 -6.09
CA SER A 165 -4.97 -1.63 -5.08
C SER A 165 -3.80 -2.58 -4.83
N ALA A 166 -4.05 -3.89 -4.83
CA ALA A 166 -3.02 -4.90 -4.70
C ALA A 166 -2.07 -4.93 -5.89
N LYS A 167 -2.57 -4.77 -7.12
CA LYS A 167 -1.74 -4.69 -8.33
C LYS A 167 -0.89 -3.43 -8.32
N GLU A 168 -1.45 -2.27 -8.01
CA GLU A 168 -0.70 -1.02 -7.84
C GLU A 168 0.38 -1.12 -6.76
N ALA A 169 0.06 -1.70 -5.60
CA ALA A 169 1.05 -1.95 -4.55
C ALA A 169 2.14 -2.91 -5.01
N PHE A 170 1.79 -4.00 -5.70
CA PHE A 170 2.76 -4.95 -6.23
C PHE A 170 3.70 -4.29 -7.24
N TYR A 171 3.19 -3.52 -8.20
CA TYR A 171 4.05 -2.86 -9.20
C TYR A 171 5.01 -1.86 -8.56
N LYS A 172 4.57 -1.09 -7.56
CA LYS A 172 5.45 -0.23 -6.78
C LYS A 172 6.57 -1.02 -6.11
N ALA A 173 6.26 -2.18 -5.53
CA ALA A 173 7.28 -3.06 -4.94
C ALA A 173 8.25 -3.61 -5.99
N ALA A 174 7.73 -4.01 -7.15
CA ALA A 174 8.49 -4.60 -8.24
C ALA A 174 9.43 -3.61 -8.94
N THR A 175 9.16 -2.28 -8.88
CA THR A 175 10.08 -1.25 -9.43
C THR A 175 11.48 -1.24 -8.78
N ALA A 176 11.67 -1.93 -7.65
CA ALA A 176 12.98 -2.14 -7.04
C ALA A 176 13.79 -3.28 -7.69
N LEU A 177 13.17 -4.05 -8.59
CA LEU A 177 13.75 -5.20 -9.27
C LEU A 177 13.94 -4.91 -10.76
N VAL A 178 14.80 -5.69 -11.40
CA VAL A 178 14.89 -5.72 -12.87
C VAL A 178 13.83 -6.71 -13.36
N LEU A 179 12.83 -6.20 -14.08
CA LEU A 179 11.78 -7.00 -14.68
C LEU A 179 12.10 -7.26 -16.16
N PRO A 180 11.69 -8.41 -16.74
CA PRO A 180 11.94 -8.71 -18.15
C PRO A 180 11.15 -7.82 -19.11
N ARG A 181 10.08 -7.18 -18.61
CA ARG A 181 9.21 -6.25 -19.34
C ARG A 181 8.40 -5.41 -18.37
N GLU A 182 7.77 -4.35 -18.88
CA GLU A 182 6.80 -3.58 -18.09
C GLU A 182 5.59 -4.48 -17.75
N PRO A 183 5.20 -4.57 -16.46
CA PRO A 183 4.06 -5.35 -16.07
C PRO A 183 2.74 -4.65 -16.39
N VAL A 184 1.73 -5.43 -16.74
CA VAL A 184 0.34 -5.00 -16.93
C VAL A 184 -0.57 -5.67 -15.90
N PHE A 185 -1.77 -5.13 -15.68
CA PHE A 185 -2.70 -5.63 -14.65
C PHE A 185 -2.95 -7.15 -14.72
N HIS A 186 -2.97 -7.74 -15.91
CA HIS A 186 -3.21 -9.16 -16.11
C HIS A 186 -2.02 -10.06 -15.76
N ASP A 187 -0.84 -9.49 -15.51
CA ASP A 187 0.35 -10.23 -15.08
C ASP A 187 0.36 -10.59 -13.60
N LEU A 188 -0.68 -10.23 -12.87
CA LEU A 188 -0.81 -10.57 -11.47
C LEU A 188 -2.24 -11.01 -11.21
N GLU A 189 -2.41 -12.25 -10.77
CA GLU A 189 -3.65 -12.71 -10.17
C GLU A 189 -3.62 -12.43 -8.66
N VAL A 190 -4.70 -11.85 -8.16
CA VAL A 190 -4.92 -11.45 -6.78
C VAL A 190 -6.16 -12.17 -6.27
N LEU A 191 -5.96 -13.04 -5.28
CA LEU A 191 -7.04 -13.71 -4.58
C LEU A 191 -6.94 -13.40 -3.08
N PRO A 192 -8.05 -13.16 -2.38
CA PRO A 192 -8.05 -13.14 -0.93
C PRO A 192 -7.49 -14.46 -0.38
N ASP A 193 -6.64 -14.41 0.65
CA ASP A 193 -6.19 -15.62 1.35
C ASP A 193 -7.36 -16.16 2.19
N CYS A 194 -8.21 -16.98 1.57
CA CYS A 194 -9.10 -17.88 2.30
C CYS A 194 -8.25 -19.01 2.90
N ALA A 195 -7.68 -18.79 4.09
CA ALA A 195 -7.15 -19.90 4.87
C ALA A 195 -8.29 -20.93 5.04
N HIS A 196 -8.04 -22.16 4.58
CA HIS A 196 -8.95 -23.31 4.56
C HIS A 196 -10.07 -23.29 5.60
N GLU A 197 -11.29 -22.94 5.18
CA GLU A 197 -12.50 -23.59 5.65
C GLU A 197 -13.35 -23.85 4.40
N SER A 198 -13.73 -25.11 4.22
CA SER A 198 -14.58 -25.62 3.15
C SER A 198 -15.73 -24.66 2.84
N VAL A 199 -15.75 -24.14 1.61
CA VAL A 199 -16.85 -23.32 1.13
C VAL A 199 -18.02 -24.24 0.83
N ASP A 200 -18.89 -24.42 1.82
CA ASP A 200 -20.30 -24.69 1.51
C ASP A 200 -20.83 -23.47 0.76
N ALA A 201 -21.35 -23.70 -0.44
CA ALA A 201 -21.68 -22.69 -1.45
C ALA A 201 -22.81 -21.71 -1.05
N ASP A 202 -23.26 -21.73 0.20
CA ASP A 202 -24.45 -21.00 0.68
C ASP A 202 -24.12 -19.71 1.48
N ARG A 203 -22.84 -19.46 1.81
CA ARG A 203 -22.43 -18.27 2.61
C ARG A 203 -21.93 -17.07 1.80
N SER A 204 -22.18 -17.02 0.49
CA SER A 204 -21.70 -15.96 -0.42
C SER A 204 -22.29 -14.56 -0.18
N ARG A 205 -23.21 -14.39 0.78
CA ARG A 205 -23.90 -13.12 1.08
C ARG A 205 -23.40 -12.38 2.31
N ASP A 206 -22.51 -12.97 3.11
CA ASP A 206 -21.99 -12.30 4.30
C ASP A 206 -20.69 -11.56 3.99
N ARG A 207 -20.73 -10.22 4.10
CA ARG A 207 -19.54 -9.35 4.05
C ARG A 207 -18.48 -9.75 5.08
N SER A 208 -18.85 -10.51 6.12
CA SER A 208 -17.93 -11.02 7.15
C SER A 208 -17.06 -12.21 6.71
N ALA A 209 -17.40 -12.92 5.62
CA ALA A 209 -16.66 -14.11 5.18
C ALA A 209 -15.26 -13.80 4.62
N TYR A 210 -15.03 -12.58 4.11
CA TYR A 210 -13.69 -12.08 3.75
C TYR A 210 -12.89 -11.56 4.96
N GLY A 211 -13.32 -11.86 6.19
CA GLY A 211 -13.04 -11.03 7.38
C GLY A 211 -12.14 -11.62 8.49
N LYS A 212 -11.55 -12.81 8.36
CA LYS A 212 -10.60 -13.31 9.39
C LYS A 212 -9.12 -13.20 9.00
N GLY A 213 -8.80 -13.27 7.70
CA GLY A 213 -7.45 -13.08 7.18
C GLY A 213 -7.29 -11.72 6.51
N ASN A 214 -6.19 -11.03 6.78
CA ASN A 214 -5.80 -9.83 6.02
C ASN A 214 -4.85 -10.14 4.85
N GLY A 215 -4.61 -11.42 4.56
CA GLY A 215 -3.66 -11.88 3.55
C GLY A 215 -4.23 -11.82 2.13
N LEU A 216 -3.34 -11.63 1.17
CA LEU A 216 -3.63 -11.75 -0.25
C LEU A 216 -2.65 -12.73 -0.88
N ARG A 217 -3.20 -13.69 -1.64
CA ARG A 217 -2.43 -14.51 -2.58
C ARG A 217 -2.19 -13.70 -3.83
N LEU A 218 -0.92 -13.40 -4.08
CA LEU A 218 -0.44 -12.67 -5.24
C LEU A 218 0.34 -13.64 -6.12
N THR A 219 -0.17 -13.96 -7.30
CA THR A 219 0.42 -14.91 -8.24
C THR A 219 0.85 -14.18 -9.51
N PRO A 220 2.13 -13.80 -9.64
CA PRO A 220 2.62 -13.15 -10.85
C PRO A 220 2.63 -14.11 -12.04
N ALA A 221 2.62 -13.55 -13.25
CA ALA A 221 2.87 -14.30 -14.47
C ALA A 221 4.24 -15.01 -14.40
N PRO A 222 4.35 -16.22 -15.00
CA PRO A 222 5.63 -16.94 -15.04
C PRO A 222 6.77 -16.07 -15.58
N GLY A 223 7.91 -16.11 -14.90
CA GLY A 223 9.11 -15.35 -15.27
C GLY A 223 9.04 -13.84 -15.00
N LEU A 224 7.94 -13.29 -14.46
CA LEU A 224 7.85 -11.86 -14.18
C LEU A 224 8.80 -11.42 -13.06
N LEU A 225 8.90 -12.23 -12.00
CA LEU A 225 9.82 -12.01 -10.88
C LEU A 225 10.99 -12.98 -10.95
N PRO A 226 12.14 -12.64 -10.35
CA PRO A 226 13.24 -13.59 -10.15
C PRO A 226 12.78 -14.84 -9.40
N ASP A 227 13.38 -15.97 -9.74
CA ASP A 227 13.09 -17.25 -9.10
C ASP A 227 13.28 -17.20 -7.58
N GLY A 228 12.37 -17.88 -6.87
CA GLY A 228 12.35 -17.92 -5.41
C GLY A 228 11.89 -16.62 -4.73
N CYS A 229 11.51 -15.57 -5.47
CA CYS A 229 10.97 -14.36 -4.86
C CYS A 229 9.69 -14.68 -4.04
N ILE A 230 9.73 -14.37 -2.74
CA ILE A 230 8.59 -14.56 -1.83
C ILE A 230 7.80 -13.26 -1.80
N ILE A 231 6.48 -13.38 -2.00
CA ILE A 231 5.55 -12.26 -2.01
C ILE A 231 4.65 -12.37 -0.79
N ARG A 232 4.48 -11.26 -0.07
CA ARG A 232 3.47 -11.15 0.98
C ARG A 232 2.59 -9.94 0.72
N GLY A 233 1.35 -10.18 0.33
CA GLY A 233 0.31 -9.18 0.22
C GLY A 233 -0.55 -9.14 1.48
N GLN A 234 -0.92 -7.94 1.92
CA GLN A 234 -1.93 -7.75 2.96
C GLN A 234 -2.87 -6.60 2.61
N VAL A 235 -4.14 -6.72 2.96
CA VAL A 235 -5.16 -5.71 2.76
C VAL A 235 -5.87 -5.37 4.07
N ARG A 236 -6.21 -4.09 4.26
CA ARG A 236 -7.01 -3.61 5.38
C ARG A 236 -8.08 -2.64 4.87
N CYS A 237 -9.26 -2.69 5.49
CA CYS A 237 -10.29 -1.67 5.28
C CYS A 237 -10.16 -0.61 6.37
N VAL A 238 -10.09 0.66 5.97
CA VAL A 238 -10.06 1.79 6.91
C VAL A 238 -11.11 2.80 6.46
N GLY A 239 -12.29 2.76 7.10
CA GLY A 239 -13.45 3.50 6.62
C GLY A 239 -13.79 3.10 5.17
N PRO A 240 -13.91 4.05 4.22
CA PRO A 240 -14.21 3.74 2.82
C PRO A 240 -12.98 3.34 1.98
N TYR A 241 -11.81 3.20 2.61
CA TYR A 241 -10.56 2.95 1.91
C TYR A 241 -10.12 1.48 2.00
N VAL A 242 -9.68 0.94 0.88
CA VAL A 242 -8.84 -0.24 0.79
C VAL A 242 -7.39 0.22 0.92
N TRP A 243 -6.65 -0.37 1.85
CA TRP A 243 -5.24 -0.08 2.09
C TRP A 243 -4.43 -1.37 1.95
N THR A 244 -3.58 -1.41 0.94
CA THR A 244 -2.85 -2.62 0.56
C THR A 244 -1.35 -2.43 0.75
N THR A 245 -0.69 -3.43 1.32
CA THR A 245 0.78 -3.49 1.46
C THR A 245 1.31 -4.75 0.79
N VAL A 246 2.41 -4.63 0.06
CA VAL A 246 3.11 -5.74 -0.59
C VAL A 246 4.58 -5.70 -0.20
N LEU A 247 5.11 -6.86 0.20
CA LEU A 247 6.52 -7.07 0.48
C LEU A 247 7.07 -8.15 -0.45
N LEU A 248 8.19 -7.85 -1.09
CA LEU A 248 8.99 -8.81 -1.85
C LEU A 248 10.25 -9.13 -1.04
N ARG A 249 10.55 -10.42 -0.91
CA ARG A 249 11.78 -10.93 -0.29
C ARG A 249 12.49 -11.82 -1.28
N SER A 250 13.81 -11.72 -1.35
CA SER A 250 14.61 -12.68 -2.12
C SER A 250 14.51 -14.04 -1.45
N GLY A 251 14.29 -15.10 -2.23
CA GLY A 251 14.18 -16.48 -1.72
C GLY A 251 15.44 -17.00 -1.04
N ASN A 252 16.58 -16.34 -1.27
CA ASN A 252 17.88 -16.74 -0.76
C ASN A 252 18.42 -15.68 0.21
N GLY A 253 18.15 -15.86 1.51
CA GLY A 253 19.01 -15.40 2.61
C GLY A 253 19.62 -16.65 3.28
N PRO A 254 20.84 -16.59 3.84
CA PRO A 254 21.62 -17.80 4.13
C PRO A 254 20.88 -18.70 5.12
N SER A 255 20.79 -19.98 4.76
CA SER A 255 20.56 -21.10 5.68
C SER A 255 21.68 -21.18 6.71
#